data_AF-A0A4Q3YC85-F1
#
_entry.id   AF-A0A4Q3YC85-F1
#
_cell.length_a   1.000
_cell.length_b   1.000
_cell.length_c   1.000
_cell.angle_alpha   90.00
_cell.angle_beta   90.00
_cell.angle_gamma   90.00
#
_symmetry.space_group_name_H-M   'P 1'
#
loop_
_entity.id
_entity.type
_entity.pdbx_description
1 polymer ?
#
loop_
_entity_poly.entity_id
_entity_poly.type
_entity_poly.pdbx_seq_one_letter_code
_entity_poly.pdbx_strand_id
1 'polypeptide(L)'
;MFHLTIKALAGSGRQSGVLGEYSVVSSYTASISGSGSTGERIAKLDWSQTSLGKIDNWPEVIRSTVLLILKSPLAMATLWGPDGILIYN
;
A
#
# COMPACT_ATOMS: atom_id res chain seq x y z
N MET A 1 3.69 -24.46 3.39
CA MET A 1 2.58 -23.66 2.82
C MET A 1 2.22 -22.60 3.85
N PHE A 2 2.84 -21.42 3.78
CA PHE A 2 2.64 -20.37 4.78
C PHE A 2 1.50 -19.44 4.35
N HIS A 3 0.42 -19.43 5.11
CA HIS A 3 -0.71 -18.54 4.89
C HIS A 3 -0.50 -17.28 5.74
N LEU A 4 0.26 -16.31 5.22
CA LEU A 4 0.32 -14.98 5.85
C LEU A 4 -0.93 -14.18 5.48
N THR A 5 -1.53 -13.59 6.51
CA THR A 5 -2.76 -12.80 6.42
C THR A 5 -2.41 -11.32 6.51
N ILE A 6 -2.84 -10.52 5.53
CA ILE A 6 -2.75 -9.06 5.64
C ILE A 6 -3.73 -8.62 6.73
N LYS A 7 -3.21 -8.08 7.84
CA LYS A 7 -4.02 -7.65 8.99
C LYS A 7 -4.01 -6.13 9.12
N ALA A 8 -5.05 -5.49 8.58
CA ALA A 8 -5.38 -4.10 8.83
C ALA A 8 -6.51 -4.03 9.88
N LEU A 9 -6.39 -3.17 10.89
CA LEU A 9 -7.42 -2.95 11.92
C LEU A 9 -7.99 -1.54 11.77
N ALA A 10 -9.24 -1.45 11.33
CA ALA A 10 -9.91 -0.21 10.93
C ALA A 10 -10.69 0.44 12.09
N GLY A 11 -10.40 1.71 12.40
CA GLY A 11 -11.17 2.55 13.33
C GLY A 11 -11.91 3.69 12.61
N SER A 12 -13.22 3.83 12.80
CA SER A 12 -14.03 4.75 11.98
C SER A 12 -13.91 6.22 12.37
N GLY A 13 -13.72 7.12 11.39
CA GLY A 13 -13.78 8.57 11.58
C GLY A 13 -13.95 9.37 10.28
N ARG A 14 -14.85 10.37 10.28
CA ARG A 14 -15.28 11.21 9.14
C ARG A 14 -14.16 11.90 8.33
N GLN A 15 -14.41 12.10 7.02
CA GLN A 15 -13.57 12.88 6.10
C GLN A 15 -14.02 14.36 5.97
N SER A 16 -13.08 15.26 5.64
CA SER A 16 -13.30 16.61 5.06
C SER A 16 -12.07 16.99 4.19
N GLY A 17 -12.22 17.85 3.18
CA GLY A 17 -11.19 18.14 2.14
C GLY A 17 -10.13 19.19 2.53
N VAL A 18 -9.43 19.89 1.61
CA VAL A 18 -9.51 20.00 0.13
C VAL A 18 -8.16 20.52 -0.44
N LEU A 19 -7.76 20.15 -1.68
CA LEU A 19 -7.15 20.99 -2.76
C LEU A 19 -6.03 20.33 -3.62
N GLY A 20 -5.92 20.78 -4.89
CA GLY A 20 -4.64 21.11 -5.57
C GLY A 20 -3.84 20.04 -6.34
N GLU A 21 -3.77 20.19 -7.67
CA GLU A 21 -2.69 19.79 -8.61
C GLU A 21 -1.79 18.57 -8.32
N TYR A 22 -2.01 17.45 -9.03
CA TYR A 22 -0.94 16.57 -9.55
C TYR A 22 -1.52 15.68 -10.68
N SER A 23 -1.03 15.78 -11.91
CA SER A 23 -1.55 15.00 -13.06
C SER A 23 -0.87 13.64 -13.29
N VAL A 24 -0.02 13.18 -12.36
CA VAL A 24 0.75 11.93 -12.47
C VAL A 24 0.17 10.79 -11.61
N VAL A 25 -0.79 11.06 -10.71
CA VAL A 25 -1.15 10.17 -9.59
C VAL A 25 -1.83 8.85 -10.01
N SER A 26 -2.36 8.76 -11.24
CA SER A 26 -3.09 7.55 -11.71
C SER A 26 -2.20 6.32 -11.99
N SER A 27 -0.89 6.48 -12.18
CA SER A 27 0.00 5.39 -12.65
C SER A 27 0.44 4.40 -11.56
N TYR A 28 0.43 4.80 -10.29
CA TYR A 28 1.03 4.01 -9.22
C TYR A 28 0.20 2.76 -8.85
N THR A 29 -1.10 2.94 -8.61
CA THR A 29 -2.01 1.83 -8.26
C THR A 29 -2.07 0.81 -9.39
N ALA A 30 -2.00 1.25 -10.64
CA ALA A 30 -1.82 0.38 -11.81
C ALA A 30 -0.49 -0.40 -11.73
N SER A 31 0.64 0.26 -11.46
CA SER A 31 1.96 -0.37 -11.31
C SER A 31 2.03 -1.42 -10.19
N ILE A 32 1.36 -1.17 -9.06
CA ILE A 32 1.19 -2.16 -7.99
C ILE A 32 0.33 -3.32 -8.48
N SER A 33 -0.84 -3.05 -9.06
CA SER A 33 -1.76 -4.11 -9.51
C SER A 33 -1.14 -5.04 -10.57
N GLY A 34 -0.24 -4.50 -11.40
CA GLY A 34 0.55 -5.27 -12.38
C GLY A 34 1.71 -6.08 -11.77
N SER A 35 2.02 -5.92 -10.48
CA SER A 35 3.11 -6.63 -9.79
C SER A 35 2.65 -7.97 -9.19
N GLY A 36 1.90 -8.75 -9.98
CA GLY A 36 1.39 -10.08 -9.59
C GLY A 36 0.27 -10.07 -8.54
N SER A 37 -0.09 -11.26 -8.04
CA SER A 37 -1.24 -11.45 -7.15
C SER A 37 -1.11 -10.75 -5.78
N THR A 38 0.11 -10.64 -5.24
CA THR A 38 0.38 -9.86 -4.03
C THR A 38 0.17 -8.37 -4.29
N GLY A 39 0.61 -7.86 -5.44
CA GLY A 39 0.36 -6.49 -5.88
C GLY A 39 -1.13 -6.19 -6.10
N GLU A 40 -1.88 -7.09 -6.76
CA GLU A 40 -3.32 -6.95 -6.93
C GLU A 40 -4.07 -6.89 -5.59
N ARG A 41 -3.68 -7.71 -4.60
CA ARG A 41 -4.23 -7.67 -3.24
C ARG A 41 -3.95 -6.35 -2.53
N ILE A 42 -2.73 -5.82 -2.68
CA ILE A 42 -2.35 -4.51 -2.14
C ILE A 42 -3.18 -3.41 -2.81
N ALA A 43 -3.34 -3.40 -4.13
CA ALA A 43 -4.16 -2.39 -4.82
C ALA A 43 -5.65 -2.41 -4.41
N LYS A 44 -6.19 -3.56 -4.01
CA LYS A 44 -7.62 -3.74 -3.64
C LYS A 44 -7.93 -3.48 -2.17
N LEU A 45 -6.94 -3.29 -1.30
CA LEU A 45 -7.15 -3.07 0.13
C LEU A 45 -7.60 -1.62 0.40
N ASP A 46 -8.57 -1.43 1.31
CA ASP A 46 -8.96 -0.09 1.77
C ASP A 46 -7.90 0.48 2.74
N TRP A 47 -6.86 1.07 2.16
CA TRP A 47 -5.75 1.65 2.90
C TRP A 47 -6.14 2.89 3.72
N SER A 48 -7.32 3.48 3.47
CA SER A 48 -7.80 4.63 4.26
C SER A 48 -8.00 4.30 5.75
N GLN A 49 -8.09 3.01 6.08
CA GLN A 49 -8.28 2.48 7.41
C GLN A 49 -6.99 2.15 8.17
N THR A 50 -5.82 2.47 7.60
CA THR A 50 -4.50 2.15 8.18
C THR A 50 -3.71 3.43 8.45
N SER A 51 -2.71 3.40 9.34
CA SER A 51 -1.80 4.54 9.55
C SER A 51 -0.98 4.97 8.33
N LEU A 52 -0.95 4.19 7.24
CA LEU A 52 -0.40 4.64 5.94
C LEU A 52 -1.35 5.55 5.15
N GLY A 53 -2.65 5.55 5.45
CA GLY A 53 -3.67 6.25 4.70
C GLY A 53 -3.88 5.72 3.28
N LYS A 54 -4.79 6.37 2.53
CA LYS A 54 -5.13 6.01 1.13
C LYS A 54 -3.88 5.82 0.28
N ILE A 55 -3.85 4.77 -0.54
CA ILE A 55 -2.70 4.40 -1.39
C ILE A 55 -2.25 5.54 -2.34
N ASP A 56 -3.21 6.33 -2.82
CA ASP A 56 -2.97 7.51 -3.66
C ASP A 56 -2.22 8.62 -2.90
N ASN A 57 -2.33 8.67 -1.57
CA ASN A 57 -1.68 9.65 -0.69
C ASN A 57 -0.34 9.17 -0.11
N TRP A 58 0.09 7.94 -0.41
CA TRP A 58 1.35 7.41 0.14
C TRP A 58 2.57 8.28 -0.25
N PRO A 59 3.50 8.57 0.67
CA PRO A 59 4.78 9.17 0.33
C PRO A 59 5.56 8.34 -0.69
N GLU A 60 6.29 9.00 -1.59
CA GLU A 60 7.03 8.34 -2.69
C GLU A 60 8.00 7.26 -2.20
N VAL A 61 8.65 7.46 -1.04
CA VAL A 61 9.55 6.46 -0.43
C VAL A 61 8.83 5.14 -0.16
N ILE A 62 7.62 5.19 0.41
CA ILE A 62 6.80 4.00 0.67
C ILE A 62 6.41 3.37 -0.67
N ARG A 63 6.02 4.22 -1.63
CA ARG A 63 5.60 3.76 -2.96
C ARG A 63 6.69 2.94 -3.67
N SER A 64 7.90 3.49 -3.71
CA SER A 64 9.07 2.88 -4.33
C SER A 64 9.57 1.65 -3.58
N THR A 65 9.55 1.64 -2.24
CA THR A 65 9.90 0.45 -1.45
C THR A 65 8.93 -0.70 -1.67
N VAL A 66 7.62 -0.46 -1.76
CA VAL A 66 6.64 -1.52 -2.02
C VAL A 66 6.80 -2.09 -3.44
N LEU A 67 7.05 -1.25 -4.45
CA LEU A 67 7.35 -1.75 -5.81
C LEU A 67 8.66 -2.54 -5.88
N LEU A 68 9.69 -2.16 -5.11
CA LEU A 68 10.95 -2.91 -5.01
C LEU A 68 10.71 -4.31 -4.42
N ILE A 69 9.95 -4.40 -3.33
CA ILE A 69 9.58 -5.67 -2.69
C ILE A 69 8.82 -6.56 -3.67
N LEU A 70 7.73 -6.05 -4.26
CA LEU A 70 6.86 -6.83 -5.14
C LEU A 70 7.54 -7.31 -6.44
N LYS A 71 8.61 -6.62 -6.88
CA LYS A 71 9.40 -7.01 -8.06
C LYS A 71 10.63 -7.87 -7.72
N SER A 72 10.91 -8.10 -6.45
CA SER A 72 12.05 -8.92 -6.03
C SER A 72 11.75 -10.42 -6.25
N PRO A 73 12.71 -11.22 -6.77
CA PRO A 73 12.62 -12.68 -6.76
C PRO A 73 13.00 -13.29 -5.40
N LEU A 74 13.51 -12.48 -4.46
CA LEU A 74 13.87 -12.89 -3.11
C LEU A 74 12.74 -12.51 -2.14
N ALA A 75 12.52 -13.34 -1.11
CA ALA A 75 11.59 -13.01 -0.04
C ALA A 75 12.06 -11.73 0.69
N MET A 76 11.23 -10.69 0.65
CA MET A 76 11.50 -9.39 1.26
C MET A 76 10.28 -8.94 2.06
N ALA A 77 10.51 -8.23 3.15
CA ALA A 77 9.45 -7.64 3.94
C ALA A 77 9.86 -6.29 4.52
N THR A 78 8.87 -5.46 4.84
CA THR A 78 9.03 -4.15 5.48
C THR A 78 7.86 -3.90 6.42
N LEU A 79 8.10 -3.14 7.49
CA LEU A 79 7.11 -2.83 8.51
C LEU A 79 6.92 -1.30 8.58
N TRP A 80 5.68 -0.83 8.44
CA TRP A 80 5.36 0.60 8.40
C TRP A 80 4.35 1.04 9.46
N GLY A 81 4.49 2.29 9.89
CA GLY A 81 3.55 2.97 10.77
C GLY A 81 3.53 2.44 12.22
N PRO A 82 2.82 3.14 13.13
CA PRO A 82 2.62 2.69 14.50
C PRO A 82 1.85 1.36 14.60
N ASP A 83 1.03 1.03 13.61
CA ASP A 83 0.21 -0.20 13.61
C ASP A 83 1.02 -1.47 13.23
N GLY A 84 2.28 -1.32 12.81
CA GLY A 84 3.12 -2.45 12.41
C GLY A 84 2.68 -3.14 11.11
N ILE A 85 2.38 -2.35 10.08
CA ILE A 85 1.87 -2.85 8.79
C ILE A 85 3.00 -3.57 8.05
N LEU A 86 2.90 -4.90 8.01
CA LEU A 86 3.84 -5.76 7.27
C LEU A 86 3.46 -5.83 5.79
N ILE A 87 4.38 -5.41 4.91
CA ILE A 87 4.28 -5.60 3.45
C ILE A 87 5.41 -6.52 3.01
N TYR A 88 5.09 -7.53 2.20
CA TYR A 88 6.02 -8.54 1.67
C TYR A 88 5.57 -8.97 0.26
N ASN A 89 6.38 -9.76 -0.45
CA ASN A 89 6.09 -10.32 -1.78
C ASN A 89 5.57 -11.77 -1.74
#